data_AF-A0A4R7YRK0-F1
#
_entry.id   AF-A0A4R7YRK0-F1
#
_cell.length_a   1.000
_cell.length_b   1.000
_cell.length_c   1.000
_cell.angle_alpha   90.00
_cell.angle_beta   90.00
_cell.angle_gamma   90.00
#
_symmetry.space_group_name_H-M   'P 1'
#
loop_
_entity.id
_entity.type
_entity.pdbx_description
1 polymer ?
#
loop_
_entity_poly.entity_id
_entity_poly.type
_entity_poly.pdbx_seq_one_letter_code
_entity_poly.pdbx_strand_id
1 'polypeptide(L)'
;MMYNQDQFIIKLGRKATIYGIIGFILGIIAAFLLSFSKIAIIITAVIFSFFFTSSFWGIHNLKMWFNKYRYRMPEYLWYFLNIFVYLAGVFVGLVGYGFIEHFLLLLAMDQHQKGTGLIGAQIILLPYLGKIYAEKIDYNI
;
A
#
# COMPACT_ATOMS: atom_id res chain seq x y z
N MET A 1 -12.66 13.13 -19.80
CA MET A 1 -12.36 11.71 -19.53
C MET A 1 -12.68 11.47 -18.07
N MET A 2 -13.74 10.71 -17.78
CA MET A 2 -14.13 10.35 -16.41
C MET A 2 -12.95 9.54 -15.83
N TYR A 3 -12.35 10.03 -14.74
CA TYR A 3 -11.27 9.30 -14.07
C TYR A 3 -11.86 7.96 -13.61
N ASN A 4 -11.49 6.87 -14.27
CA ASN A 4 -12.04 5.56 -14.00
C ASN A 4 -11.66 5.18 -12.56
N GLN A 5 -12.66 5.05 -11.69
CA GLN A 5 -12.47 4.78 -10.26
C GLN A 5 -11.62 3.53 -10.04
N ASP A 6 -11.74 2.55 -10.94
CA ASP A 6 -10.96 1.31 -10.94
C ASP A 6 -9.47 1.57 -11.20
N GLN A 7 -9.13 2.49 -12.12
CA GLN A 7 -7.73 2.89 -12.33
C GLN A 7 -7.13 3.55 -11.10
N PHE A 8 -7.91 4.36 -10.37
CA PHE A 8 -7.44 4.98 -9.14
C PHE A 8 -7.05 3.91 -8.12
N ILE A 9 -7.97 2.97 -7.90
CA ILE A 9 -7.91 1.87 -6.94
C ILE A 9 -6.71 0.98 -7.25
N ILE A 10 -6.49 0.62 -8.52
CA ILE A 10 -5.33 -0.18 -8.94
C ILE A 10 -4.02 0.59 -8.77
N LYS A 11 -3.97 1.88 -9.16
CA LYS A 11 -2.76 2.69 -8.97
C LYS A 11 -2.41 2.84 -7.49
N LEU A 12 -3.42 2.94 -6.63
CA LEU A 12 -3.24 3.02 -5.19
C LEU A 12 -2.72 1.69 -4.63
N GLY A 13 -3.31 0.57 -5.03
CA GLY A 13 -2.84 -0.77 -4.68
C GLY A 13 -1.39 -1.01 -5.12
N ARG A 14 -1.03 -0.66 -6.35
CA ARG A 14 0.35 -0.76 -6.86
C ARG A 14 1.34 0.06 -6.03
N LYS A 15 0.95 1.25 -5.57
CA LYS A 15 1.79 2.05 -4.68
C LYS A 15 1.96 1.34 -3.33
N ALA A 16 0.88 0.84 -2.72
CA ALA A 16 0.95 0.07 -1.48
C ALA A 16 1.91 -1.13 -1.63
N THR A 17 1.80 -1.89 -2.72
CA THR A 17 2.68 -3.02 -3.04
C THR A 17 4.15 -2.59 -3.17
N ILE A 18 4.43 -1.44 -3.79
CA ILE A 18 5.80 -0.90 -3.87
C ILE A 18 6.36 -0.63 -2.47
N TYR A 19 5.59 0.01 -1.59
CA TYR A 19 6.02 0.24 -0.21
C TYR A 19 6.27 -1.08 0.52
N GLY A 20 5.42 -2.09 0.33
CA GLY A 20 5.63 -3.45 0.84
C GLY A 20 6.94 -4.07 0.34
N ILE A 21 7.22 -3.99 -0.96
CA ILE A 21 8.48 -4.49 -1.56
C ILE A 21 9.69 -3.75 -0.99
N ILE A 22 9.62 -2.42 -0.83
CA ILE A 22 10.67 -1.64 -0.20
C ILE A 22 10.90 -2.10 1.25
N GLY A 23 9.83 -2.28 2.01
CA GLY A 23 9.89 -2.83 3.37
C GLY A 23 10.54 -4.21 3.39
N PHE A 24 10.15 -5.11 2.49
CA PHE A 24 10.72 -6.44 2.36
C PHE A 24 12.23 -6.40 2.15
N ILE A 25 12.71 -5.58 1.20
CA ILE A 25 14.14 -5.42 0.90
C ILE A 25 14.89 -4.85 2.11
N LEU A 26 14.33 -3.83 2.77
CA LEU A 26 14.92 -3.24 3.97
C LEU A 26 14.99 -4.24 5.13
N GLY A 27 13.96 -5.08 5.29
CA GLY A 27 13.94 -6.15 6.28
C GLY A 27 15.01 -7.20 6.03
N ILE A 28 15.23 -7.58 4.76
CA ILE A 28 16.34 -8.45 4.36
C ILE A 28 17.69 -7.83 4.74
N ILE A 29 17.93 -6.57 4.32
CA ILE A 29 19.18 -5.88 4.60
C ILE A 29 19.42 -5.77 6.11
N ALA A 30 18.40 -5.37 6.88
CA ALA A 30 18.49 -5.26 8.33
C ALA A 30 18.80 -6.61 9.00
N ALA A 31 18.11 -7.68 8.59
CA ALA A 31 18.33 -9.01 9.17
C ALA A 31 19.73 -9.57 8.83
N PHE A 32 20.26 -9.28 7.64
CA PHE A 32 21.64 -9.61 7.29
C PHE A 32 22.65 -8.82 8.11
N LEU A 33 22.46 -7.50 8.26
CA LEU A 33 23.35 -6.65 9.07
C LEU A 33 23.38 -7.09 10.54
N LEU A 34 22.27 -7.61 11.06
CA LEU A 34 22.16 -8.16 12.42
C LEU A 34 22.52 -9.64 12.52
N SER A 35 23.01 -10.26 11.43
CA SER A 35 23.44 -11.66 11.39
C SER A 35 22.39 -12.67 11.88
N PHE A 36 21.13 -12.45 11.52
CA PHE A 36 20.03 -13.34 11.89
C PHE A 36 20.13 -14.70 11.17
N SER A 37 19.50 -15.73 11.75
CA SER A 37 19.41 -17.06 11.12
C SER A 37 18.60 -16.99 9.82
N LYS A 38 18.78 -17.97 8.92
CA LYS A 38 18.06 -18.03 7.64
C LYS A 38 16.54 -17.91 7.79
N ILE A 39 15.98 -18.57 8.81
CA ILE A 39 14.54 -18.51 9.13
C ILE A 39 14.16 -17.12 9.63
N ALA A 40 14.96 -16.54 10.53
CA ALA A 40 14.72 -15.22 11.07
C ALA A 40 14.78 -14.12 9.98
N ILE A 41 15.68 -14.24 8.99
CA ILE A 41 15.74 -13.31 7.85
C ILE A 41 14.41 -13.25 7.09
N ILE A 42 13.83 -14.42 6.79
CA ILE A 42 12.54 -14.49 6.08
C ILE A 42 11.44 -13.85 6.92
N ILE A 43 11.37 -14.19 8.21
CA ILE A 43 10.36 -13.64 9.13
C ILE A 43 10.50 -12.12 9.22
N THR A 44 11.71 -11.59 9.41
CA THR A 44 11.96 -10.14 9.47
C THR A 44 11.57 -9.45 8.17
N ALA A 45 11.91 -10.03 7.02
CA ALA A 45 11.53 -9.46 5.72
C ALA A 45 9.99 -9.39 5.55
N VAL A 46 9.27 -10.43 5.95
CA VAL A 46 7.79 -10.45 5.92
C VAL A 46 7.20 -9.41 6.89
N ILE A 47 7.72 -9.32 8.11
CA ILE A 47 7.26 -8.32 9.10
C ILE A 47 7.47 -6.90 8.58
N PHE A 48 8.63 -6.60 8.00
CA PHE A 48 8.89 -5.28 7.44
C PHE A 48 8.00 -4.98 6.24
N SER A 49 7.77 -5.94 5.35
CA SER A 49 6.81 -5.80 4.25
C SER A 49 5.41 -5.46 4.75
N PHE A 50 4.96 -6.14 5.81
CA PHE A 50 3.70 -5.87 6.48
C PHE A 50 3.67 -4.47 7.11
N PHE A 51 4.72 -4.05 7.80
CA PHE A 51 4.80 -2.71 8.41
C PHE A 51 4.71 -1.60 7.38
N PHE A 52 5.43 -1.71 6.27
CA PHE A 52 5.43 -0.67 5.23
C PHE A 52 4.10 -0.61 4.49
N THR A 53 3.54 -1.76 4.12
CA THR A 53 2.22 -1.83 3.48
C THR A 53 1.15 -1.24 4.41
N SER A 54 1.17 -1.60 5.68
CA SER A 54 0.17 -1.13 6.64
C SER A 54 0.32 0.36 6.94
N SER A 55 1.56 0.83 7.09
CA SER A 55 1.87 2.26 7.31
C SER A 55 1.45 3.11 6.11
N PHE A 56 1.59 2.61 4.88
CA PHE A 56 1.14 3.32 3.68
C PHE A 56 -0.35 3.64 3.75
N TRP A 57 -1.19 2.66 4.10
CA TRP A 57 -2.64 2.85 4.21
C TRP A 57 -3.02 3.78 5.35
N GLY A 58 -2.39 3.62 6.52
CA GLY A 58 -2.60 4.53 7.65
C GLY A 58 -2.26 5.99 7.31
N ILE A 59 -1.11 6.22 6.66
CA ILE A 59 -0.72 7.53 6.14
C ILE A 59 -1.72 8.03 5.11
N HIS A 60 -2.11 7.18 4.15
CA HIS A 60 -3.01 7.56 3.07
C HIS A 60 -4.35 8.04 3.63
N ASN A 61 -4.96 7.30 4.54
CA ASN A 61 -6.27 7.62 5.11
C ASN A 61 -6.21 8.85 6.01
N LEU A 62 -5.20 8.93 6.88
CA LEU A 62 -5.06 10.08 7.76
C LEU A 62 -4.78 11.35 6.95
N LYS A 63 -4.00 11.25 5.88
CA LYS A 63 -3.76 12.35 4.94
C LYS A 63 -5.02 12.72 4.16
N MET A 64 -5.80 11.76 3.68
CA MET A 64 -7.09 12.03 3.03
C MET A 64 -8.04 12.76 3.98
N TRP A 65 -8.11 12.32 5.24
CA TRP A 65 -8.90 13.00 6.27
C TRP A 65 -8.38 14.41 6.56
N PHE A 66 -7.07 14.59 6.76
CA PHE A 66 -6.45 15.88 7.04
C PHE A 66 -6.61 16.87 5.88
N ASN A 67 -6.50 16.39 4.63
CA ASN A 67 -6.69 17.22 3.44
C ASN A 67 -8.10 17.83 3.34
N LYS A 68 -9.13 17.22 3.95
CA LYS A 68 -10.48 17.80 4.00
C LYS A 68 -10.50 19.15 4.72
N TYR A 69 -9.53 19.41 5.60
CA TYR A 69 -9.40 20.63 6.37
C TYR A 69 -8.42 21.64 5.76
N ARG A 70 -7.81 21.35 4.59
CA ARG A 70 -6.79 22.22 3.96
C ARG A 70 -7.26 23.67 3.80
N TYR A 71 -8.50 23.88 3.36
CA TYR A 71 -9.07 25.21 3.10
C TYR A 71 -9.40 25.99 4.39
N ARG A 72 -9.35 25.35 5.56
CA ARG A 72 -9.69 25.96 6.85
C ARG A 72 -8.45 26.40 7.64
N MET A 73 -7.25 26.20 7.10
CA MET A 73 -5.99 26.44 7.81
C MET A 73 -5.02 27.32 7.01
N PRO A 74 -4.28 28.22 7.71
CA PRO A 74 -3.14 28.91 7.14
C PRO A 74 -2.09 27.93 6.60
N GLU A 75 -1.41 28.33 5.53
CA GLU A 75 -0.49 27.45 4.80
C GLU A 75 0.68 26.94 5.65
N TYR A 76 1.32 27.82 6.43
CA TYR A 76 2.43 27.45 7.32
C TYR A 76 2.04 26.38 8.34
N LEU A 77 0.85 26.53 8.95
CA LEU A 77 0.36 25.61 9.98
C LEU A 77 0.01 24.26 9.37
N TRP A 78 -0.56 24.28 8.15
CA TRP A 78 -0.87 23.07 7.43
C TRP A 78 0.40 22.25 7.13
N TYR A 79 1.47 22.88 6.64
CA TYR A 79 2.75 22.19 6.39
C TYR A 79 3.36 21.60 7.66
N PHE A 80 3.36 22.35 8.75
CA PHE A 80 3.86 21.89 10.05
C PHE A 80 3.09 20.67 10.55
N LEU A 81 1.75 20.74 10.56
CA LEU A 81 0.88 19.65 11.01
C LEU A 81 0.95 18.42 10.09
N ASN A 82 1.17 18.62 8.79
CA ASN A 82 1.27 17.53 7.82
C ASN A 82 2.37 16.52 8.18
N ILE A 83 3.50 16.95 8.76
CA ILE A 83 4.56 16.05 9.23
C ILE A 83 4.03 15.11 10.33
N PHE A 84 3.27 15.65 11.29
CA PHE A 84 2.66 14.85 12.34
C PHE A 84 1.60 13.90 11.80
N VAL A 85 0.90 14.26 10.71
CA VAL A 85 -0.02 13.35 10.01
C VAL A 85 0.71 12.15 9.42
N TYR A 86 1.92 12.32 8.86
CA TYR A 86 2.69 11.16 8.41
C TYR A 86 3.07 10.24 9.57
N LEU A 87 3.58 10.80 10.67
CA LEU A 87 3.99 10.03 11.84
C LEU A 87 2.79 9.30 12.48
N ALA A 88 1.70 10.01 12.74
CA ALA A 88 0.47 9.43 13.28
C ALA A 88 -0.13 8.40 12.31
N GLY A 89 -0.03 8.65 11.00
CA GLY A 89 -0.46 7.73 9.96
C GLY A 89 0.27 6.38 10.02
N VAL A 90 1.57 6.36 10.31
CA VAL A 90 2.33 5.11 10.54
C VAL A 90 1.72 4.34 11.71
N PHE A 91 1.50 4.99 12.85
CA PHE A 91 0.91 4.35 14.04
C PHE A 91 -0.50 3.83 13.76
N VAL A 92 -1.35 4.62 13.12
CA VAL A 92 -2.71 4.22 12.74
C VAL A 92 -2.68 3.03 11.77
N GLY A 93 -1.74 3.02 10.83
CA GLY A 93 -1.55 1.91 9.90
C GLY A 93 -1.18 0.60 10.61
N LEU A 94 -0.27 0.67 11.59
CA LEU A 94 0.20 -0.48 12.35
C LEU A 94 -0.82 -1.00 13.37
N VAL A 95 -1.55 -0.11 14.05
CA VAL A 95 -2.53 -0.47 15.09
C VAL A 95 -3.90 -0.83 14.51
N GLY A 96 -4.28 -0.18 13.42
CA GLY A 96 -5.62 -0.26 12.87
C GLY A 96 -5.78 -1.34 11.80
N TYR A 97 -5.59 -0.95 10.54
CA TYR A 97 -6.28 -1.62 9.43
C TYR A 97 -5.48 -1.74 8.13
N GLY A 98 -4.22 -1.31 8.09
CA GLY A 98 -3.55 -1.12 6.79
C GLY A 98 -3.43 -2.39 5.94
N PHE A 99 -3.22 -3.55 6.56
CA PHE A 99 -3.25 -4.84 5.84
C PHE A 99 -4.66 -5.29 5.45
N ILE A 100 -5.65 -5.01 6.31
CA ILE A 100 -7.06 -5.33 6.03
C ILE A 100 -7.55 -4.54 4.83
N GLU A 101 -7.18 -3.27 4.71
CA GLU A 101 -7.54 -2.45 3.55
C GLU A 101 -6.90 -2.93 2.26
N HIS A 102 -5.63 -3.36 2.30
CA HIS A 102 -5.00 -4.00 1.15
C HIS A 102 -5.71 -5.31 0.76
N PHE A 103 -6.19 -6.08 1.74
CA PHE A 103 -6.92 -7.31 1.48
C PHE A 103 -8.34 -7.06 0.96
N LEU A 104 -9.06 -6.06 1.49
CA LEU A 104 -10.36 -5.63 0.99
C LEU A 104 -10.26 -5.11 -0.44
N LEU A 105 -9.18 -4.41 -0.77
CA LEU A 105 -8.87 -3.98 -2.13
C LEU A 105 -8.74 -5.19 -3.08
N LEU A 106 -7.99 -6.21 -2.67
CA LEU A 106 -7.81 -7.44 -3.44
C LEU A 106 -9.15 -8.17 -3.65
N LEU A 107 -9.96 -8.28 -2.60
CA LEU A 107 -11.30 -8.89 -2.69
C LEU A 107 -12.23 -8.09 -3.60
N ALA A 108 -12.22 -6.77 -3.52
CA ALA A 108 -13.03 -5.92 -4.40
C ALA A 108 -12.64 -6.11 -5.87
N MET A 109 -11.34 -6.23 -6.16
CA MET A 109 -10.86 -6.51 -7.51
C MET A 109 -11.28 -7.91 -8.00
N ASP A 110 -11.21 -8.93 -7.15
CA ASP A 110 -11.65 -10.30 -7.42
C ASP A 110 -13.16 -10.38 -7.69
N GLN A 111 -13.98 -9.64 -6.92
CA GLN A 111 -15.43 -9.59 -7.08
C GLN A 111 -15.89 -8.80 -8.31
N HIS A 112 -15.23 -7.68 -8.63
CA HIS A 112 -15.62 -6.84 -9.76
C HIS A 112 -15.27 -7.46 -11.13
N GLN A 113 -14.35 -8.42 -11.19
CA GLN A 113 -13.94 -9.06 -12.45
C GLN A 113 -14.16 -10.57 -12.43
N LYS A 114 -15.08 -11.03 -13.29
CA LYS A 114 -15.54 -12.43 -13.47
C LYS A 114 -14.44 -13.45 -13.88
N GLY A 115 -13.29 -13.51 -13.21
CA GLY A 115 -12.30 -14.54 -13.51
C GLY A 115 -10.88 -14.32 -12.98
N THR A 116 -10.56 -13.19 -12.37
CA THR A 116 -9.24 -13.03 -11.74
C THR A 116 -9.31 -13.46 -10.30
N GLY A 117 -9.11 -14.77 -10.06
CA GLY A 117 -8.97 -15.30 -8.70
C GLY A 117 -7.95 -14.51 -7.88
N LEU A 118 -8.02 -14.59 -6.55
CA LEU A 118 -7.18 -13.86 -5.57
C LEU A 118 -5.68 -13.74 -5.96
N ILE A 119 -5.10 -14.79 -6.55
CA ILE A 119 -3.72 -14.80 -7.07
C ILE A 119 -3.56 -13.83 -8.26
N GLY A 120 -4.48 -13.86 -9.23
CA GLY A 120 -4.53 -12.92 -10.35
C GLY A 120 -4.70 -11.48 -9.87
N ALA A 121 -5.55 -11.24 -8.87
CA ALA A 121 -5.72 -9.90 -8.29
C ALA A 121 -4.42 -9.37 -7.66
N GLN A 122 -3.66 -10.23 -6.95
CA GLN A 122 -2.34 -9.86 -6.42
C GLN A 122 -1.34 -9.55 -7.54
N ILE A 123 -1.34 -10.34 -8.63
CA ILE A 123 -0.46 -10.10 -9.78
C ILE A 123 -0.77 -8.74 -10.41
N ILE A 124 -2.04 -8.34 -10.56
CA ILE A 124 -2.43 -7.03 -11.13
C ILE A 124 -1.90 -5.85 -10.31
N LEU A 125 -1.79 -6.02 -8.98
CA LEU A 125 -1.22 -5.04 -8.08
C LEU A 125 0.32 -4.99 -8.10
N LEU A 126 0.99 -5.89 -8.80
CA LEU A 126 2.42 -5.75 -9.04
C LEU A 126 2.64 -4.61 -10.06
N PRO A 127 3.63 -3.73 -9.82
CA PRO A 127 3.80 -2.52 -10.63
C PRO A 127 4.11 -2.81 -12.10
N TYR A 128 5.04 -3.74 -12.37
CA TYR A 128 5.43 -4.10 -13.74
C TYR A 128 4.66 -5.32 -14.26
N LEU A 129 4.71 -6.42 -13.50
CA LEU A 129 4.04 -7.68 -13.88
C LEU A 129 2.52 -7.52 -13.99
N GLY A 130 1.91 -6.70 -13.14
CA GLY A 130 0.47 -6.50 -13.14
C GLY A 130 -0.05 -5.72 -14.34
N LYS A 131 0.77 -4.83 -14.93
CA LYS A 131 0.39 -4.14 -16.17
C LYS A 131 0.34 -5.12 -17.35
N ILE A 132 1.39 -5.94 -17.50
CA ILE A 132 1.49 -6.97 -18.54
C ILE A 132 0.37 -8.01 -18.38
N TYR A 133 0.09 -8.41 -17.14
CA TYR A 133 -0.97 -9.36 -16.86
C TYR A 133 -2.35 -8.78 -17.20
N ALA A 134 -2.63 -7.54 -16.80
CA ALA A 134 -3.87 -6.84 -17.13
C ALA A 134 -4.11 -6.75 -18.65
N GLU A 135 -3.08 -6.40 -19.42
CA GLU A 135 -3.15 -6.37 -20.90
C GLU A 135 -3.47 -7.74 -21.51
N LYS A 136 -2.96 -8.84 -20.91
CA LYS A 136 -3.21 -10.21 -21.40
C LYS A 136 -4.63 -10.72 -21.14
N ILE A 137 -5.27 -10.25 -20.08
CA ILE A 137 -6.63 -10.67 -19.70
C ILE A 137 -7.71 -9.69 -20.19
N ASP A 138 -7.33 -8.75 -21.08
CA ASP A 138 -8.19 -7.66 -21.55
C ASP A 138 -8.84 -6.86 -20.40
N TYR A 139 -8.10 -6.74 -19.29
CA TYR A 139 -8.45 -5.85 -18.20
C TYR A 139 -8.14 -4.44 -18.69
N ASN A 140 -9.16 -3.78 -19.25
CA ASN A 140 -9.09 -2.38 -19.61
C ASN A 140 -8.81 -1.56 -18.34
N ILE A 141 -7.55 -1.15 -18.19
CA ILE A 141 -7.09 -0.18 -17.19
C ILE A 141 -7.68 1.15 -17.60
#